data_AF-A0A016XIN7-F1
#
_entry.id   AF-A0A016XIN7-F1
#
_cell.length_a   1.000
_cell.length_b   1.000
_cell.length_c   1.000
_cell.angle_alpha   90.00
_cell.angle_beta   90.00
_cell.angle_gamma   90.00
#
_symmetry.space_group_name_H-M   'P 1'
#
loop_
_entity.id
_entity.type
_entity.pdbx_description
1 polymer ?
#
loop_
_entity_poly.entity_id
_entity_poly.type
_entity_poly.pdbx_seq_one_letter_code
_entity_poly.pdbx_strand_id
1 'polypeptide(L)'
;MARIEGIRYRLENWARWCAKVEGGALGFPTTNSLARLAGRSSNYEAVIPTNDVDAAETDAAVKSLQLTRSHLYLVLTLHYAKGLPIHRVAREMHRAESTIKRNLEDADLAIQTWLVAKAEKQRSAPVRS
;
A
#
# COMPACT_ATOMS: atom_id res chain seq x y z
N MET A 1 2.06 -10.52 18.81
CA MET A 1 2.70 -11.65 18.08
C MET A 1 3.64 -11.05 17.04
N ALA A 2 4.49 -11.82 16.36
CA ALA A 2 5.38 -11.23 15.34
C ALA A 2 4.56 -10.81 14.11
N ARG A 3 4.80 -9.59 13.60
CA ARG A 3 4.23 -9.09 12.34
C ARG A 3 4.66 -10.01 11.20
N ILE A 4 3.86 -10.10 10.14
CA ILE A 4 4.23 -10.90 8.97
C ILE A 4 5.14 -10.03 8.10
N GLU A 5 6.46 -10.23 8.20
CA GLU A 5 7.47 -9.38 7.54
C GLU A 5 7.23 -9.23 6.03
N GLY A 6 6.76 -10.29 5.35
CA GLY A 6 6.40 -10.22 3.94
C GLY A 6 5.24 -9.25 3.65
N ILE A 7 4.21 -9.22 4.50
CA ILE A 7 3.07 -8.32 4.36
C ILE A 7 3.47 -6.89 4.74
N ARG A 8 4.29 -6.74 5.78
CA ARG A 8 4.86 -5.45 6.15
C ARG A 8 5.61 -4.81 4.99
N TYR A 9 6.51 -5.55 4.32
CA TYR A 9 7.24 -5.05 3.15
C TYR A 9 6.30 -4.65 2.01
N ARG A 10 5.24 -5.44 1.75
CA ARG A 10 4.22 -5.08 0.74
C ARG A 10 3.47 -3.80 1.12
N LEU A 11 3.11 -3.63 2.39
CA LEU A 11 2.46 -2.41 2.89
C LEU A 11 3.38 -1.18 2.83
N GLU A 12 4.68 -1.34 3.09
CA GLU A 12 5.67 -0.27 2.93
C GLU A 12 5.82 0.13 1.45
N ASN A 13 5.80 -0.84 0.52
CA ASN A 13 5.79 -0.55 -0.91
C ASN A 13 4.48 0.11 -1.36
N TRP A 14 3.33 -0.35 -0.84
CA TRP A 14 2.04 0.28 -1.07
C TRP A 14 2.01 1.72 -0.57
N ALA A 15 2.57 2.01 0.61
CA ALA A 15 2.69 3.38 1.13
C ALA A 15 3.45 4.30 0.15
N ARG A 16 4.59 3.83 -0.37
CA ARG A 16 5.38 4.57 -1.37
C ARG A 16 4.61 4.77 -2.67
N TRP A 17 3.84 3.76 -3.09
CA TRP A 17 2.97 3.84 -4.26
C TRP A 17 1.84 4.86 -4.05
N CYS A 18 1.16 4.86 -2.89
CA CYS A 18 0.15 5.87 -2.55
C CYS A 18 0.72 7.29 -2.62
N ALA A 19 1.91 7.53 -2.06
CA ALA A 19 2.57 8.83 -2.13
C ALA A 19 2.88 9.27 -3.58
N LYS A 20 3.25 8.32 -4.46
CA LYS A 20 3.44 8.58 -5.90
C LYS A 20 2.12 8.90 -6.60
N VAL A 21 1.06 8.16 -6.31
CA VAL A 21 -0.28 8.35 -6.90
C VAL A 21 -0.88 9.70 -6.47
N GLU A 22 -0.79 10.06 -5.19
CA GLU A 22 -1.22 11.36 -4.68
C GLU A 22 -0.37 12.51 -5.27
N GLY A 23 0.95 12.32 -5.35
CA GLY A 23 1.88 13.28 -5.98
C GLY A 23 1.71 13.42 -7.51
N GLY A 24 1.07 12.45 -8.16
CA GLY A 24 0.69 12.51 -9.58
C GLY A 24 -0.65 13.19 -9.84
N ALA A 25 -1.54 13.27 -8.85
CA ALA A 25 -2.87 13.86 -8.95
C ALA A 25 -2.90 15.37 -8.66
N LEU A 26 -1.88 15.91 -7.99
CA LEU A 26 -1.72 17.34 -7.73
C LEU A 26 -0.36 17.79 -8.29
N GLY A 27 -0.40 18.33 -9.50
CA GLY A 27 0.78 18.71 -10.27
C GLY A 27 1.79 19.54 -9.46
N PHE A 28 3.00 19.02 -9.35
CA PHE A 28 4.27 19.65 -9.73
C PHE A 28 5.38 18.66 -9.32
N PRO A 29 6.25 18.20 -10.23
CA PRO A 29 7.48 17.57 -9.79
C PRO A 29 8.26 18.63 -9.02
N THR A 30 8.53 18.40 -7.73
CA THR A 30 9.52 19.16 -6.98
C THR A 30 10.84 18.97 -7.70
N THR A 31 11.09 19.91 -8.61
CA THR A 31 12.21 19.93 -9.52
C THR A 31 13.41 20.16 -8.65
N ASN A 32 14.21 19.11 -8.44
CA ASN A 32 15.56 19.32 -7.96
C ASN A 32 16.28 20.10 -9.05
N SER A 33 16.61 21.35 -8.73
CA SER A 33 16.82 22.46 -9.63
C SER A 33 18.23 22.53 -10.21
N LEU A 34 18.87 21.42 -10.61
CA LEU A 34 20.19 21.46 -11.26
C LEU A 34 20.47 20.24 -12.17
N ALA A 35 19.79 20.16 -13.32
CA ALA A 35 20.35 19.47 -14.49
C ALA A 35 19.66 19.97 -15.77
N ARG A 36 19.91 21.23 -16.15
CA ARG A 36 19.74 21.63 -17.55
C ARG A 36 20.95 21.12 -18.33
N LEU A 37 20.65 20.56 -19.50
CA LEU A 37 21.47 20.54 -20.70
C LEU A 37 22.26 19.24 -20.99
N ALA A 38 21.60 18.28 -21.61
CA ALA A 38 22.03 17.76 -22.91
C ALA A 38 20.88 16.96 -23.53
N GLY A 39 20.45 17.37 -24.72
CA GLY A 39 19.31 16.76 -25.39
C GLY A 39 19.54 15.31 -25.79
N ARG A 40 18.44 14.57 -25.84
CA ARG A 40 18.13 13.63 -26.92
C ARG A 40 16.73 13.07 -26.69
N SER A 41 15.92 13.18 -27.73
CA SER A 41 14.78 12.30 -27.97
C SER A 41 15.24 10.86 -27.76
N SER A 42 14.74 10.23 -26.71
CA SER A 42 14.89 8.81 -26.49
C SER A 42 13.68 8.39 -25.68
N ASN A 43 12.78 7.68 -26.35
CA ASN A 43 11.94 6.61 -25.83
C ASN A 43 11.67 6.71 -24.33
N TYR A 44 10.43 7.07 -23.97
CA TYR A 44 9.85 6.84 -22.64
C TYR A 44 9.72 5.32 -22.42
N GLU A 45 10.85 4.63 -22.45
CA GLU A 45 10.99 3.21 -22.23
C GLU A 45 11.12 3.00 -20.73
N ALA A 46 10.00 2.56 -20.16
CA ALA A 46 9.95 1.58 -19.08
C ALA A 46 11.05 1.68 -18.02
N VAL A 47 10.95 2.66 -17.12
CA VAL A 47 11.35 2.36 -15.76
C VAL A 47 10.16 1.62 -15.15
N ILE A 48 10.33 0.35 -14.76
CA ILE A 48 9.38 -0.37 -13.89
C ILE A 48 9.99 -0.28 -12.47
N PRO A 49 9.64 0.71 -11.62
CA PRO A 49 10.34 0.91 -10.36
C PRO A 49 9.34 0.91 -9.19
N THR A 50 9.29 -0.20 -8.46
CA THR A 50 8.26 -0.70 -7.53
C THR A 50 7.28 -1.62 -8.26
N ASN A 51 6.96 -2.75 -7.64
CA ASN A 51 6.09 -3.76 -8.21
C ASN A 51 4.65 -3.19 -8.22
N ASP A 52 4.35 -2.27 -9.14
CA ASP A 52 3.10 -1.51 -9.19
C ASP A 52 1.88 -2.44 -9.27
N VAL A 53 2.06 -3.64 -9.85
CA VAL A 53 1.08 -4.73 -9.85
C VAL A 53 0.82 -5.24 -8.42
N ASP A 54 1.86 -5.50 -7.62
CA ASP A 54 1.70 -5.90 -6.22
C ASP A 54 1.12 -4.78 -5.37
N ALA A 55 1.52 -3.52 -5.63
CA ALA A 55 1.02 -2.37 -4.90
C ALA A 55 -0.47 -2.13 -5.19
N ALA A 56 -0.88 -2.21 -6.46
CA ALA A 56 -2.29 -2.14 -6.86
C ALA A 56 -3.10 -3.33 -6.33
N GLU A 57 -2.50 -4.52 -6.29
CA GLU A 57 -3.13 -5.69 -5.66
C GLU A 57 -3.32 -5.49 -4.15
N THR A 58 -2.29 -4.96 -3.48
CA THR A 58 -2.34 -4.65 -2.05
C THR A 58 -3.38 -3.57 -1.78
N ASP A 59 -3.51 -2.56 -2.65
CA ASP A 59 -4.55 -1.54 -2.58
C ASP A 59 -5.96 -2.16 -2.67
N ALA A 60 -6.18 -3.12 -3.58
CA ALA A 60 -7.43 -3.86 -3.66
C ALA A 60 -7.71 -4.67 -2.39
N ALA A 61 -6.67 -5.30 -1.81
CA ALA A 61 -6.79 -6.01 -0.53
C ALA A 61 -7.17 -5.05 0.60
N VAL A 62 -6.51 -3.90 0.70
CA VAL A 62 -6.78 -2.86 1.72
C VAL A 62 -8.20 -2.30 1.57
N LYS A 63 -8.62 -1.98 0.35
CA LYS A 63 -9.99 -1.49 0.05
C LYS A 63 -11.06 -2.54 0.37
N SER A 64 -10.78 -3.84 0.22
CA SER A 64 -11.70 -4.90 0.62
C SER A 64 -12.01 -4.89 2.13
N LEU A 65 -11.08 -4.37 2.94
CA LEU A 65 -11.26 -4.21 4.38
C LEU A 65 -12.14 -3.00 4.72
N GLN A 66 -12.33 -2.04 3.82
CA GLN A 66 -13.07 -0.81 4.11
C GLN A 66 -14.51 -1.08 4.56
N LEU A 67 -15.20 -2.01 3.89
CA LEU A 67 -16.60 -2.35 4.18
C LEU A 67 -16.74 -3.45 5.25
N THR A 68 -15.75 -4.33 5.37
CA THR A 68 -15.83 -5.49 6.29
C THR A 68 -15.19 -5.21 7.64
N ARG A 69 -14.08 -4.46 7.66
CA ARG A 69 -13.23 -4.17 8.83
C ARG A 69 -12.66 -2.75 8.74
N SER A 70 -13.57 -1.76 8.77
CA SER A 70 -13.24 -0.34 8.59
C SER A 70 -12.14 0.20 9.51
N HIS A 71 -12.07 -0.30 10.76
CA HIS A 71 -11.02 0.07 11.71
C HIS A 71 -9.62 -0.35 11.24
N LEU A 72 -9.47 -1.52 10.59
CA LEU A 72 -8.18 -1.96 10.04
C LEU A 72 -7.78 -1.11 8.84
N TYR A 73 -8.74 -0.80 7.97
CA TYR A 73 -8.54 0.09 6.84
C TYR A 73 -8.05 1.48 7.30
N LEU A 74 -8.67 2.05 8.34
CA LEU A 74 -8.25 3.34 8.90
C LEU A 74 -6.84 3.28 9.48
N VAL A 75 -6.50 2.24 10.25
CA VAL A 75 -5.15 2.07 10.79
C VAL A 75 -4.10 2.03 9.68
N LEU A 76 -4.34 1.24 8.63
CA LEU A 76 -3.42 1.13 7.50
C LEU A 76 -3.29 2.46 6.76
N THR A 77 -4.39 3.15 6.50
CA THR A 77 -4.39 4.44 5.80
C THR A 77 -3.67 5.52 6.60
N LEU A 78 -3.95 5.65 7.90
CA LEU A 78 -3.30 6.64 8.75
C LEU A 78 -1.80 6.34 8.94
N HIS A 79 -1.44 5.07 9.15
CA HIS A 79 -0.06 4.70 9.42
C HIS A 79 0.82 4.68 8.16
N TYR A 80 0.37 4.00 7.10
CA TYR A 80 1.16 3.77 5.89
C TYR A 80 0.94 4.87 4.84
N ALA A 81 -0.31 5.18 4.47
CA ALA A 81 -0.57 6.15 3.42
C ALA A 81 -0.28 7.60 3.87
N LYS A 82 -0.75 8.00 5.06
CA LYS A 82 -0.46 9.32 5.64
C LYS A 82 0.89 9.40 6.38
N GLY A 83 1.59 8.28 6.55
CA GLY A 83 2.89 8.23 7.22
C GLY A 83 2.88 8.60 8.72
N LEU A 84 1.74 8.51 9.40
CA LEU A 84 1.65 8.90 10.81
C LEU A 84 2.30 7.84 11.72
N PRO A 85 3.07 8.26 12.74
CA PRO A 85 3.60 7.31 13.72
C PRO A 85 2.47 6.75 14.61
N ILE A 86 2.68 5.55 15.18
CA ILE A 86 1.67 4.78 15.93
C ILE A 86 0.97 5.61 17.02
N HIS A 87 1.71 6.42 17.78
CA HIS A 87 1.15 7.26 18.84
C HIS A 87 0.17 8.33 18.32
N ARG A 88 0.40 8.85 17.10
CA ARG A 88 -0.52 9.81 16.45
C ARG A 88 -1.76 9.10 15.94
N VAL A 89 -1.60 7.93 15.33
CA VAL A 89 -2.73 7.09 14.89
C VAL A 89 -3.61 6.71 16.07
N ALA A 90 -3.01 6.31 17.20
CA ALA A 90 -3.73 6.00 18.43
C ALA A 90 -4.55 7.18 18.94
N ARG A 91 -3.97 8.38 18.93
CA ARG A 91 -4.66 9.62 19.29
C ARG A 91 -5.81 9.96 18.33
N GLU A 92 -5.60 9.86 17.03
CA GLU A 92 -6.61 10.17 16.00
C GLU A 92 -7.79 9.17 16.02
N MET A 93 -7.51 7.91 16.35
CA MET A 93 -8.55 6.88 16.50
C MET A 93 -9.16 6.80 17.90
N HIS A 94 -8.69 7.59 18.87
CA HIS A 94 -9.08 7.49 20.28
C HIS A 94 -8.96 6.06 20.84
N ARG A 95 -7.79 5.44 20.64
CA ARG A 95 -7.44 4.08 21.08
C ARG A 95 -6.07 4.06 21.75
N ALA A 96 -5.80 3.01 22.52
CA ALA A 96 -4.48 2.78 23.08
C ALA A 96 -3.49 2.34 21.98
N GLU A 97 -2.20 2.66 22.13
CA GLU A 97 -1.17 2.23 21.17
C GLU A 97 -1.08 0.70 21.04
N SER A 98 -1.32 -0.03 22.14
CA SER A 98 -1.39 -1.50 22.14
C SER A 98 -2.51 -2.01 21.22
N THR A 99 -3.66 -1.32 21.18
CA THR A 99 -4.76 -1.63 20.26
C THR A 99 -4.35 -1.38 18.82
N ILE A 100 -3.64 -0.28 18.53
CA ILE A 100 -3.17 -0.02 17.16
C ILE A 100 -2.18 -1.09 16.70
N LYS A 101 -1.24 -1.49 17.56
CA LYS A 101 -0.29 -2.59 17.27
C LYS A 101 -1.02 -3.90 16.98
N ARG A 102 -2.03 -4.24 17.79
CA ARG A 102 -2.88 -5.40 17.56
C ARG A 102 -3.66 -5.29 16.24
N ASN A 103 -4.24 -4.13 15.95
CA ASN A 103 -4.94 -3.91 14.68
C ASN A 103 -3.99 -4.07 13.48
N LEU A 104 -2.72 -3.69 13.59
CA LEU A 104 -1.73 -3.93 12.54
C LEU A 104 -1.43 -5.42 12.37
N GLU A 105 -1.36 -6.20 13.46
CA GLU A 105 -1.25 -7.65 13.40
C GLU A 105 -2.48 -8.29 12.73
N ASP A 106 -3.68 -7.87 13.12
CA ASP A 106 -4.94 -8.35 12.55
C ASP A 106 -5.08 -7.97 11.06
N ALA A 107 -4.58 -6.79 10.69
CA ALA A 107 -4.52 -6.33 9.31
C ALA A 107 -3.57 -7.18 8.45
N ASP A 108 -2.39 -7.54 8.96
CA ASP A 108 -1.45 -8.40 8.25
C ASP A 108 -2.10 -9.76 7.92
N LEU A 109 -2.77 -10.37 8.89
CA LEU A 109 -3.47 -11.65 8.73
C LEU A 109 -4.62 -11.54 7.72
N ALA A 110 -5.39 -10.46 7.79
CA ALA A 110 -6.52 -10.24 6.88
C ALA A 110 -6.05 -10.07 5.42
N ILE A 111 -4.97 -9.31 5.20
CA ILE A 111 -4.38 -9.13 3.87
C ILE A 111 -3.83 -10.45 3.35
N GLN A 112 -3.08 -11.20 4.18
CA GLN A 112 -2.54 -12.50 3.79
C GLN A 112 -3.66 -13.46 3.35
N THR A 113 -4.73 -13.54 4.12
CA THR A 113 -5.88 -14.40 3.82
C THR A 113 -6.54 -14.01 2.51
N TRP A 114 -6.71 -12.70 2.25
CA TRP A 114 -7.29 -12.20 1.00
C TRP A 114 -6.43 -12.59 -0.22
N LEU A 115 -5.10 -12.50 -0.10
CA LEU A 115 -4.18 -12.84 -1.18
C LEU A 115 -4.21 -14.33 -1.51
N VAL A 116 -4.22 -15.19 -0.49
CA VAL A 116 -4.35 -16.65 -0.67
C VAL A 116 -5.66 -16.99 -1.37
N ALA A 117 -6.79 -16.45 -0.88
CA ALA A 117 -8.10 -16.68 -1.48
C ALA A 117 -8.18 -16.20 -2.94
N LYS A 118 -7.49 -15.11 -3.28
CA LYS A 118 -7.41 -14.61 -4.66
C LYS A 118 -6.59 -15.56 -5.54
N ALA A 119 -5.43 -16.03 -5.08
CA ALA A 119 -4.60 -16.97 -5.82
C ALA A 119 -5.34 -18.29 -6.09
N GLU A 120 -6.11 -18.79 -5.12
CA GLU A 120 -6.97 -19.97 -5.28
C GLU A 120 -8.07 -19.76 -6.35
N LYS A 121 -8.71 -18.59 -6.35
CA LYS A 121 -9.69 -18.21 -7.39
C LYS A 121 -9.09 -18.13 -8.79
N GLN A 122 -7.87 -17.62 -8.91
CA GLN A 122 -7.16 -17.57 -10.20
C GLN A 122 -6.79 -18.97 -10.69
N ARG A 123 -6.38 -19.88 -9.79
CA ARG A 123 -6.03 -21.27 -10.13
C ARG A 123 -7.25 -22.10 -10.52
N SER A 124 -8.40 -21.83 -9.91
CA SER A 124 -9.65 -22.56 -10.15
C SER A 124 -10.48 -22.01 -11.31
N ALA A 125 -10.13 -20.85 -11.87
CA ALA A 125 -10.77 -20.31 -13.06
C ALA A 125 -10.45 -21.21 -14.27
N PRO A 126 -11.44 -21.89 -14.89
CA PRO A 126 -11.19 -22.74 -16.04
C PRO A 126 -10.71 -21.87 -17.21
N VAL A 127 -9.60 -22.27 -17.83
CA VAL A 127 -9.14 -21.73 -19.12
C VAL A 127 -10.26 -21.99 -20.11
N ARG A 128 -11.06 -20.96 -20.41
CA ARG A 128 -12.08 -21.03 -21.46
C ARG A 128 -11.35 -21.12 -22.79
N SER A 129 -11.25 -22.34 -23.31
CA SER A 129 -10.85 -22.69 -24.67
C SER A 129 -11.91 -22.28 -25.68
#